data_AF-K4FDH4-F1
#
_entry.id   AF-K4FDH4-F1
#
_cell.length_a   1.000
_cell.length_b   1.000
_cell.length_c   1.000
_cell.angle_alpha   90.00
_cell.angle_beta   90.00
_cell.angle_gamma   90.00
#
_symmetry.space_group_name_H-M   'P 1'
#
loop_
_entity.id
_entity.type
_entity.pdbx_description
1 polymer ?
#
loop_
_entity_poly.entity_id
_entity_poly.type
_entity_poly.pdbx_seq_one_letter_code
_entity_poly.pdbx_strand_id
1 'polypeptide(L)'
;MKAGQARALPLPPGGYDVINRGISNGRVIGQVTTEDEFSGYVWDRDGRPRAVPRGDDVLDINRNGRIVGRTDDESWREFGVWQVTTLESTLSYTTGRGIEPQVSSDDGTIAGSSWSMNGGRPQPTVWRCR
;
A
#
# COMPACT_ATOMS: atom_id res chain seq x y z
N MET A 1 -15.54 -9.77 -25.81
CA MET A 1 -15.22 -8.68 -24.85
C MET A 1 -16.22 -8.74 -23.72
N LYS A 2 -15.79 -8.78 -22.45
CA LYS A 2 -16.70 -8.45 -21.35
C LYS A 2 -16.92 -6.94 -21.40
N ALA A 3 -18.17 -6.48 -21.48
CA ALA A 3 -18.50 -5.07 -21.38
C ALA A 3 -18.25 -4.64 -19.92
N GLY A 4 -17.06 -4.10 -19.66
CA GLY A 4 -16.75 -3.48 -18.37
C GLY A 4 -17.48 -2.15 -18.27
N GLN A 5 -18.07 -1.87 -17.11
CA GLN A 5 -18.63 -0.55 -16.79
C GLN A 5 -17.73 0.12 -15.77
N ALA A 6 -17.33 1.36 -16.04
CA ALA A 6 -16.67 2.20 -15.06
C ALA A 6 -17.72 2.85 -14.15
N ARG A 7 -17.46 2.90 -12.85
CA ARG A 7 -18.31 3.56 -11.86
C ARG A 7 -17.44 4.45 -11.00
N ALA A 8 -17.85 5.71 -10.82
CA ALA A 8 -17.20 6.60 -9.87
C ALA A 8 -17.38 6.07 -8.44
N LEU A 9 -16.30 6.07 -7.68
CA LEU A 9 -16.32 5.71 -6.26
C LEU A 9 -16.50 6.97 -5.42
N PRO A 10 -17.24 6.92 -4.30
CA PRO A 10 -17.39 8.08 -3.43
C PRO A 10 -16.05 8.40 -2.76
N LEU A 11 -15.77 9.69 -2.61
CA LEU A 11 -14.66 10.17 -1.78
C LEU A 11 -14.96 9.90 -0.29
N PRO A 12 -13.95 9.64 0.55
CA PRO A 12 -14.14 9.68 1.98
C PRO A 12 -14.52 11.10 2.44
N PRO A 13 -15.15 11.26 3.62
CA PRO A 13 -15.48 12.58 4.17
C PRO A 13 -14.26 13.51 4.20
N GLY A 14 -14.44 14.74 3.72
CA GLY A 14 -13.36 15.75 3.67
C GLY A 14 -12.30 15.52 2.57
N GLY A 15 -12.32 14.37 1.88
CA GLY A 15 -11.43 14.10 0.77
C GLY A 15 -11.79 14.93 -0.47
N TYR A 16 -10.80 15.56 -1.09
CA TYR A 16 -10.98 16.36 -2.30
C TYR A 16 -10.05 15.97 -3.45
N ASP A 17 -9.00 15.19 -3.20
CA ASP A 17 -8.11 14.66 -4.22
C ASP A 17 -7.73 13.20 -3.93
N VAL A 18 -7.50 12.41 -4.98
CA VAL A 18 -7.15 10.99 -4.89
C VAL A 18 -6.07 10.64 -5.90
N ILE A 19 -4.94 10.14 -5.40
CA ILE A 19 -3.93 9.48 -6.21
C ILE A 19 -4.22 7.97 -6.16
N ASN A 20 -4.75 7.43 -7.26
CA ASN A 20 -4.98 6.01 -7.40
C ASN A 20 -3.65 5.25 -7.50
N ARG A 21 -3.51 4.18 -6.71
CA ARG A 21 -2.26 3.42 -6.58
C ARG A 21 -2.39 1.99 -7.13
N GLY A 22 -3.56 1.38 -7.01
CA GLY A 22 -3.78 0.02 -7.49
C GLY A 22 -5.24 -0.38 -7.57
N ILE A 23 -5.54 -1.33 -8.46
CA ILE A 23 -6.86 -1.95 -8.59
C ILE A 23 -6.69 -3.46 -8.72
N SER A 24 -7.38 -4.22 -7.86
CA SER A 24 -7.36 -5.68 -7.92
C SER A 24 -8.63 -6.30 -7.36
N ASN A 25 -9.21 -7.24 -8.12
CA ASN A 25 -10.35 -8.06 -7.69
C ASN A 25 -11.53 -7.26 -7.08
N GLY A 26 -11.89 -6.15 -7.74
CA GLY A 26 -12.98 -5.26 -7.34
C GLY A 26 -12.65 -4.29 -6.22
N ARG A 27 -11.38 -4.21 -5.79
CA ARG A 27 -10.89 -3.24 -4.82
C ARG A 27 -10.01 -2.21 -5.49
N VAL A 28 -10.02 -1.00 -4.97
CA VAL A 28 -9.14 0.09 -5.38
C VAL A 28 -8.40 0.59 -4.14
N ILE A 29 -7.12 0.91 -4.28
CA ILE A 29 -6.36 1.62 -3.26
C ILE A 29 -5.86 2.94 -3.83
N GLY A 30 -5.68 3.91 -2.95
CA GLY A 30 -5.12 5.20 -3.30
C GLY A 30 -4.79 6.00 -2.08
N GLN A 31 -4.06 7.08 -2.28
CA GLN A 31 -3.91 8.10 -1.25
C GLN A 31 -4.97 9.17 -1.46
N VAL A 32 -5.52 9.66 -0.37
CA VAL A 32 -6.54 10.70 -0.37
C VAL A 32 -6.01 11.91 0.37
N THR A 33 -6.16 13.07 -0.27
CA THR A 33 -5.87 14.36 0.36
C THR A 33 -7.14 14.90 1.01
N THR A 34 -7.04 15.20 2.30
CA THR A 34 -8.03 15.94 3.08
C THR A 34 -7.46 17.30 3.50
N GLU A 35 -8.23 18.14 4.20
CA GLU A 35 -7.71 19.41 4.72
C GLU A 35 -6.60 19.22 5.76
N ASP A 36 -6.70 18.16 6.57
CA ASP A 36 -5.85 17.93 7.74
C ASP A 36 -4.69 16.97 7.47
N GLU A 37 -4.88 16.01 6.54
CA GLU A 37 -3.94 14.91 6.34
C GLU A 37 -3.97 14.34 4.92
N PHE A 38 -2.89 13.61 4.59
CA PHE A 38 -2.78 12.74 3.43
C PHE A 38 -2.67 11.30 3.92
N SER A 39 -3.62 10.45 3.54
CA SER A 39 -3.72 9.10 4.10
C SER A 39 -4.08 8.07 3.03
N GLY A 40 -3.64 6.84 3.24
CA GLY A 40 -3.98 5.68 2.42
C GLY A 40 -5.43 5.22 2.66
N TYR A 41 -6.14 4.95 1.57
CA TYR A 41 -7.51 4.42 1.58
C TYR A 41 -7.62 3.17 0.71
N VAL A 42 -8.58 2.32 1.08
CA VAL A 42 -9.08 1.22 0.27
C VAL A 42 -10.57 1.40 0.04
N TRP A 43 -10.99 1.31 -1.22
CA TRP A 43 -12.37 1.03 -1.59
C TRP A 43 -12.49 -0.48 -1.75
N ASP A 44 -13.16 -1.12 -0.81
CA ASP A 44 -13.40 -2.56 -0.87
C ASP A 44 -14.44 -2.87 -1.97
N ARG A 45 -14.81 -4.14 -2.11
CA ARG A 45 -15.75 -4.60 -3.16
C ARG A 45 -17.14 -4.00 -3.08
N ASP A 46 -17.53 -3.46 -1.91
CA ASP A 46 -18.76 -2.68 -1.73
C ASP A 46 -18.64 -1.25 -2.31
N GLY A 47 -17.43 -0.85 -2.72
CA GLY A 47 -17.09 0.48 -3.22
C GLY A 47 -17.10 1.57 -2.15
N ARG A 48 -17.08 1.20 -0.86
CA ARG A 48 -17.02 2.17 0.24
C ARG A 48 -15.57 2.43 0.64
N PRO A 49 -15.14 3.70 0.75
CA PRO A 49 -13.80 4.04 1.21
C PRO A 49 -13.64 3.66 2.69
N ARG A 50 -12.47 3.14 3.02
CA ARG A 50 -12.03 2.89 4.39
C ARG A 50 -10.57 3.32 4.49
N ALA A 51 -10.24 4.08 5.52
CA ALA A 51 -8.85 4.42 5.80
C ALA A 51 -8.06 3.13 6.08
N VAL A 52 -6.84 3.05 5.55
CA VAL A 52 -5.89 2.00 5.89
C VAL A 52 -5.17 2.48 7.16
N PRO A 53 -5.39 1.85 8.33
CA PRO A 53 -4.81 2.33 9.58
C PRO A 53 -3.29 2.38 9.49
N ARG A 54 -2.71 3.50 9.94
CA ARG A 54 -1.28 3.80 9.81
C ARG A 54 -0.76 3.86 8.37
N GLY A 55 -1.59 3.82 7.35
CA GLY A 55 -1.16 3.86 5.96
C GLY A 55 -1.01 5.30 5.50
N ASP A 56 0.22 5.77 5.30
CA ASP A 56 0.50 7.10 4.75
C ASP A 56 0.53 7.05 3.21
N ASP A 57 1.27 6.08 2.65
CA ASP A 57 1.32 5.80 1.20
C ASP A 57 1.14 4.33 0.87
N VAL A 58 -0.06 3.97 0.40
CA VAL A 58 -0.34 2.62 -0.12
C VAL A 58 0.19 2.48 -1.54
N LEU A 59 0.93 1.42 -1.83
CA LEU A 59 1.67 1.27 -3.09
C LEU A 59 1.03 0.24 -4.04
N ASP A 60 0.61 -0.91 -3.52
CA ASP A 60 0.04 -1.98 -4.33
C ASP A 60 -0.95 -2.84 -3.54
N ILE A 61 -1.87 -3.51 -4.27
CA ILE A 61 -2.86 -4.44 -3.73
C ILE A 61 -3.00 -5.71 -4.58
N ASN A 62 -2.93 -6.88 -3.94
CA ASN A 62 -3.10 -8.16 -4.62
C ASN A 62 -4.58 -8.61 -4.69
N ARG A 63 -4.87 -9.74 -5.36
CA ARG A 63 -6.26 -10.22 -5.55
C ARG A 63 -6.96 -10.60 -4.24
N ASN A 64 -6.18 -10.95 -3.23
CA ASN A 64 -6.67 -11.35 -1.92
C ASN A 64 -6.93 -10.14 -1.01
N GLY A 65 -6.56 -8.93 -1.44
CA GLY A 65 -6.71 -7.71 -0.68
C GLY A 65 -5.53 -7.42 0.25
N ARG A 66 -4.38 -8.05 0.03
CA ARG A 66 -3.15 -7.67 0.73
C ARG A 66 -2.59 -6.41 0.11
N ILE A 67 -2.35 -5.40 0.94
CA ILE A 67 -1.83 -4.09 0.58
C ILE A 67 -0.40 -3.99 1.12
N VAL A 68 0.50 -3.37 0.36
CA VAL A 68 1.83 -2.96 0.82
C VAL A 68 2.00 -1.46 0.62
N GLY A 69 2.74 -0.80 1.51
CA GLY A 69 2.92 0.65 1.48
C GLY A 69 3.71 1.19 2.66
N ARG A 70 3.92 2.50 2.70
CA ARG A 70 4.55 3.21 3.81
C ARG A 70 3.58 3.39 4.97
N THR A 71 4.11 3.27 6.18
CA THR A 71 3.34 3.60 7.38
C THR A 71 3.43 5.10 7.69
N ASP A 72 2.68 5.52 8.71
CA ASP A 72 2.73 6.83 9.37
C ASP A 72 3.99 7.08 10.21
N ASP A 73 5.00 6.20 10.11
CA ASP A 73 6.27 6.39 10.82
C ASP A 73 7.02 7.63 10.30
N GLU A 74 7.25 8.60 11.19
CA GLU A 74 7.87 9.89 10.88
C GLU A 74 9.26 9.77 10.25
N SER A 75 9.96 8.64 10.44
CA SER A 75 11.29 8.44 9.86
C SER A 75 11.24 8.04 8.38
N TRP A 76 10.05 7.69 7.86
CA TRP A 76 9.82 7.16 6.51
C TRP A 76 10.56 5.85 6.24
N ARG A 77 10.89 5.09 7.30
CA ARG A 77 11.68 3.85 7.22
C ARG A 77 10.89 2.59 7.50
N GLU A 78 9.59 2.71 7.74
CA GLU A 78 8.70 1.58 7.99
C GLU A 78 7.66 1.45 6.87
N PHE A 79 7.40 0.20 6.51
CA PHE A 79 6.40 -0.21 5.54
C PHE A 79 5.44 -1.17 6.21
N GLY A 80 4.15 -1.04 5.90
CA GLY A 80 3.11 -1.91 6.39
C GLY A 80 2.72 -2.96 5.35
N VAL A 81 2.23 -4.07 5.87
CA VAL A 81 1.53 -5.11 5.11
C VAL A 81 0.17 -5.26 5.74
N TRP A 82 -0.88 -4.87 5.01
CA TRP A 82 -2.25 -4.93 5.50
C TRP A 82 -3.04 -6.00 4.77
N GLN A 83 -3.92 -6.68 5.49
CA GLN A 83 -5.03 -7.41 4.90
C GLN A 83 -6.26 -6.49 4.89
N VAL A 84 -6.51 -5.85 3.76
CA VAL A 84 -7.48 -4.77 3.58
C VAL A 84 -7.18 -3.62 4.55
N THR A 85 -7.85 -3.54 5.70
CA THR A 85 -7.62 -2.50 6.73
C THR A 85 -6.92 -3.03 7.99
N THR A 86 -6.56 -4.31 8.04
CA THR A 86 -5.89 -4.89 9.20
C THR A 86 -4.38 -4.92 8.96
N LEU A 87 -3.60 -4.18 9.75
CA LEU A 87 -2.13 -4.25 9.70
C LEU A 87 -1.67 -5.62 10.22
N GLU A 88 -1.10 -6.45 9.35
CA GLU A 88 -0.63 -7.80 9.70
C GLU A 88 0.85 -7.78 10.13
N SER A 89 1.66 -6.93 9.50
CA SER A 89 3.11 -6.89 9.73
C SER A 89 3.70 -5.55 9.31
N THR A 90 4.86 -5.22 9.86
CA THR A 90 5.70 -4.13 9.35
C THR A 90 7.07 -4.65 8.90
N LEU A 91 7.66 -3.95 7.94
CA LEU A 91 9.04 -4.12 7.51
C LEU A 91 9.72 -2.77 7.66
N SER A 92 10.86 -2.74 8.35
CA SER A 92 11.56 -1.49 8.62
C SER A 92 13.02 -1.57 8.21
N TYR A 93 13.62 -0.41 8.01
CA TYR A 93 15.06 -0.32 7.81
C TYR A 93 15.78 -0.89 9.04
N THR A 94 16.96 -1.44 8.82
CA THR A 94 17.89 -1.77 9.89
C THR A 94 19.10 -0.84 9.82
N THR A 95 19.95 -0.88 10.84
CA THR A 95 21.19 -0.08 10.87
C THR A 95 22.08 -0.31 9.65
N GLY A 96 22.03 -1.49 9.01
CA GLY A 96 22.85 -1.83 7.84
C GLY A 96 22.09 -1.96 6.52
N ARG A 97 20.75 -1.92 6.52
CA ARG A 97 19.93 -2.26 5.35
C ARG A 97 18.76 -1.29 5.16
N GLY A 98 18.67 -0.71 3.97
CA GLY A 98 17.46 -0.05 3.50
C GLY A 98 16.61 -1.00 2.65
N ILE A 99 15.31 -0.77 2.61
CA ILE A 99 14.33 -1.55 1.85
C ILE A 99 13.36 -0.62 1.12
N GLU A 100 12.79 -1.08 0.02
CA GLU A 100 11.66 -0.42 -0.64
C GLU A 100 10.74 -1.53 -1.18
N PRO A 101 9.81 -2.03 -0.36
CA PRO A 101 8.71 -2.88 -0.83
C PRO A 101 7.83 -2.12 -1.84
N GLN A 102 7.41 -2.78 -2.91
CA GLN A 102 6.64 -2.12 -3.98
C GLN A 102 5.42 -2.92 -4.43
N VAL A 103 5.49 -4.25 -4.44
CA VAL A 103 4.45 -5.10 -5.02
C VAL A 103 4.06 -6.21 -4.04
N SER A 104 2.76 -6.47 -3.91
CA SER A 104 2.21 -7.61 -3.20
C SER A 104 1.77 -8.68 -4.19
N SER A 105 2.34 -9.88 -4.08
CA SER A 105 1.98 -11.02 -4.93
C SER A 105 0.88 -11.86 -4.32
N ASP A 106 0.14 -12.57 -5.17
CA ASP A 106 -0.94 -13.48 -4.77
C ASP A 106 -0.43 -14.74 -4.06
N ASP A 107 0.85 -15.09 -4.23
CA ASP A 107 1.53 -16.20 -3.52
C ASP A 107 1.98 -15.83 -2.10
N GLY A 108 1.63 -14.62 -1.65
CA GLY A 108 1.96 -14.11 -0.32
C GLY A 108 3.35 -13.50 -0.21
N THR A 109 4.12 -13.44 -1.30
CA THR A 109 5.39 -12.71 -1.33
C THR A 109 5.18 -11.20 -1.50
N ILE A 110 6.18 -10.44 -1.08
CA ILE A 110 6.31 -9.01 -1.35
C ILE A 110 7.59 -8.81 -2.13
N ALA A 111 7.54 -8.05 -3.22
CA ALA A 111 8.69 -7.76 -4.04
C ALA A 111 9.04 -6.26 -4.02
N GLY A 112 10.31 -5.96 -4.22
CA GLY A 112 10.83 -4.60 -4.21
C GLY A 112 12.34 -4.60 -4.28
N SER A 113 12.97 -3.63 -3.63
CA SER A 113 14.43 -3.50 -3.60
C SER A 113 14.98 -3.44 -2.18
N SER A 114 16.24 -3.81 -2.00
CA SER A 114 16.98 -3.50 -0.77
C SER A 114 18.45 -3.24 -1.05
N TRP A 115 19.09 -2.49 -0.18
CA TRP A 115 20.48 -2.05 -0.34
C TRP A 115 21.20 -1.97 1.00
N SER A 116 22.53 -2.05 0.96
CA SER A 116 23.34 -1.71 2.13
C SER A 116 23.44 -0.20 2.29
N MET A 117 23.28 0.29 3.53
CA MET A 117 23.43 1.71 3.84
C MET A 117 24.84 2.26 3.56
N ASN A 118 25.85 1.39 3.45
CA ASN A 118 27.22 1.76 3.16
C ASN A 118 27.50 1.84 1.65
N GLY A 119 26.66 2.57 0.91
CA GLY A 119 26.83 2.79 -0.54
C GLY A 119 26.49 1.59 -1.42
N GLY A 120 25.72 0.62 -0.90
CA GLY A 120 25.26 -0.52 -1.68
C GLY A 120 24.27 -0.09 -2.77
N ARG A 121 24.35 -0.72 -3.94
CA ARG A 121 23.34 -0.53 -5.00
C ARG A 121 22.03 -1.25 -4.62
N PRO A 122 20.86 -0.72 -5.00
CA PRO A 122 19.59 -1.45 -4.87
C PRO A 122 19.64 -2.80 -5.60
N GLN A 123 19.17 -3.83 -4.92
CA GLN A 123 19.06 -5.19 -5.45
C GLN A 123 17.60 -5.66 -5.39
N PRO A 124 17.08 -6.34 -6.42
CA PRO A 124 15.77 -6.98 -6.36
C PRO A 124 15.69 -7.90 -5.15
N THR A 125 14.64 -7.75 -4.35
CA THR A 125 14.46 -8.47 -3.10
C THR A 125 13.03 -8.95 -3.00
N VAL A 126 12.86 -10.18 -2.51
CA VAL A 126 11.56 -10.77 -2.25
C VAL A 126 11.50 -11.15 -0.78
N TRP A 127 10.46 -10.68 -0.10
CA TRP A 127 10.16 -11.01 1.29
C TRP A 127 8.98 -11.99 1.35
N ARG A 128 8.94 -12.78 2.43
CA ARG A 128 7.81 -13.62 2.78
C ARG A 128 7.43 -13.34 4.23
N CYS A 129 6.18 -12.98 4.47
CA CYS A 129 5.61 -12.97 5.81
C CYS A 129 5.45 -14.43 6.26
N ARG A 130 5.83 -14.73 7.51
CA ARG A 130 5.65 -16.04 8.13
C ARG A 130 4.73 -15.90 9.33
#